data_AF-A0A2A2JGH0-F1
#
_entry.id   AF-A0A2A2JGH0-F1
#
_cell.length_a   1.000
_cell.length_b   1.000
_cell.length_c   1.000
_cell.angle_alpha   90.00
_cell.angle_beta   90.00
_cell.angle_gamma   90.00
#
_symmetry.space_group_name_H-M   'P 1'
#
loop_
_entity.id
_entity.type
_entity.pdbx_description
1 polymer ?
#
loop_
_entity_poly.entity_id
_entity_poly.type
_entity_poly.pdbx_seq_one_letter_code
_entity_poly.pdbx_strand_id
1 'polypeptide(L)'
;MDYKFGMTKVFFRPGKFAEFDQLLRQDPTTMKALIDKVRAWLIRARWKKAMYGAWSVIKLKNKIRYRTEQITKIQAATRGYLVRKKYSKRIAIYRKSCSLMGRTNEMREIVVRMSPESREKWQTAVQTTSKDLEALVTSVKYAEMEADINRAVSCYEKSVRKVDKIIADLKQQLKNDEMLAELERKRKEDEERERLRLKEERSKEEEKQVKRRMEEQSERERRQFEASLIEAERKQQAETAMRDKLREAAEKQRLDETIAGRIANNDKNALVDSAIAGSSSMSSSISSNGKKYDLASWKYSQLRDAINSSTGIF
;
A
#
# COMPACT_ATOMS: atom_id res chain seq x y z
N MET A 1 50.18 60.29 71.71
CA MET A 1 50.21 58.92 71.16
C MET A 1 51.65 58.47 71.07
N ASP A 2 52.06 57.75 72.10
CA ASP A 2 53.46 57.72 72.56
C ASP A 2 54.08 56.33 72.38
N TYR A 3 53.22 55.33 72.25
CA TYR A 3 53.53 54.00 71.75
C TYR A 3 52.43 53.53 70.78
N LYS A 4 52.73 52.49 69.97
CA LYS A 4 51.79 51.78 69.10
C LYS A 4 52.11 50.28 69.07
N PHE A 5 51.09 49.43 69.16
CA PHE A 5 51.22 47.99 68.92
C PHE A 5 51.16 47.71 67.42
N GLY A 6 52.21 47.10 66.86
CA GLY A 6 52.20 46.50 65.52
C GLY A 6 51.94 44.99 65.58
N MET A 7 51.99 44.32 64.42
CA MET A 7 51.70 42.89 64.30
C MET A 7 52.68 41.99 65.09
N THR A 8 53.95 42.41 65.20
CA THR A 8 55.04 41.62 65.81
C THR A 8 55.97 42.43 66.73
N LYS A 9 55.83 43.76 66.78
CA LYS A 9 56.68 44.68 67.57
C LYS A 9 55.84 45.83 68.13
N VAL A 10 56.28 46.38 69.26
CA VAL A 10 55.76 47.64 69.82
C VAL A 10 56.71 48.77 69.44
N PHE A 11 56.16 49.88 68.99
CA PHE A 11 56.90 51.08 68.60
C PHE A 11 56.68 52.17 69.64
N PHE A 12 57.76 52.81 70.11
CA PHE A 12 57.72 53.92 71.06
C PHE A 12 58.23 55.21 70.39
N ARG A 13 57.79 56.37 70.87
CA ARG A 13 58.48 57.64 70.60
C ARG A 13 59.84 57.67 71.35
N PRO A 14 60.81 58.49 70.92
CA PRO A 14 62.03 58.73 71.69
C PRO A 14 61.74 59.10 73.15
N GLY A 15 62.59 58.67 74.09
CA GLY A 15 62.38 58.82 75.54
C GLY A 15 61.33 57.89 76.14
N LYS A 16 60.18 57.69 75.48
CA LYS A 16 59.01 56.98 76.03
C LYS A 16 59.21 55.51 76.38
N PHE A 17 60.24 54.85 75.82
CA PHE A 17 60.64 53.51 76.26
C PHE A 17 61.33 53.51 77.63
N ALA A 18 62.15 54.54 77.94
CA ALA A 18 62.82 54.67 79.23
C ALA A 18 61.83 55.00 80.36
N GLU A 19 60.83 55.85 80.09
CA GLU A 19 59.72 56.12 81.03
C GLU A 19 58.95 54.82 81.38
N PHE A 20 58.70 53.97 80.38
CA PHE A 20 58.03 52.69 80.58
C PHE A 20 58.89 51.68 81.38
N ASP A 21 60.18 51.59 81.09
CA ASP A 21 61.14 50.76 81.83
C ASP A 21 61.33 51.24 83.28
N GLN A 22 61.28 52.55 83.53
CA GLN A 22 61.25 53.11 84.89
C GLN A 22 59.96 52.74 85.64
N LEU A 23 58.80 52.80 84.98
CA LEU A 23 57.51 52.42 85.56
C LEU A 23 57.46 50.93 85.95
N LEU A 24 58.13 50.05 85.20
CA LEU A 24 58.27 48.63 85.54
C LEU A 24 59.13 48.36 86.80
N ARG A 25 59.94 49.34 87.24
CA ARG A 25 60.77 49.25 88.46
C ARG A 25 60.16 49.96 89.68
N GLN A 26 58.91 50.43 89.59
CA GLN A 26 58.19 51.02 90.71
C GLN A 26 57.63 49.95 91.68
N ASP A 27 57.06 50.39 92.81
CA ASP A 27 56.54 49.54 93.88
C ASP A 27 55.64 48.37 93.38
N PRO A 28 55.94 47.12 93.76
CA PRO A 28 55.14 45.94 93.41
C PRO A 28 53.66 46.03 93.80
N THR A 29 53.32 46.75 94.88
CA THR A 29 51.93 46.90 95.36
C THR A 29 51.07 47.64 94.34
N THR A 30 51.60 48.74 93.81
CA THR A 30 50.98 49.54 92.75
C THR A 30 50.83 48.73 91.46
N MET A 31 51.86 47.96 91.08
CA MET A 31 51.80 47.09 89.89
C MET A 31 50.72 46.01 90.02
N LYS A 32 50.59 45.38 91.19
CA LYS A 32 49.54 44.38 91.47
C LYS A 32 48.13 44.97 91.32
N ALA A 33 47.90 46.17 91.84
CA ALA A 33 46.61 46.85 91.73
C ALA A 33 46.23 47.21 90.27
N LEU A 34 47.20 47.41 89.38
CA LEU A 34 46.98 47.55 87.94
C LEU A 34 46.67 46.21 87.27
N ILE A 35 47.40 45.14 87.63
CA ILE A 35 47.17 43.79 87.08
C ILE A 35 45.76 43.29 87.39
N ASP A 36 45.29 43.40 88.63
CA ASP A 36 43.97 42.87 89.01
C ASP A 36 42.81 43.62 88.32
N LYS A 37 42.95 44.93 88.03
CA LYS A 37 41.99 45.70 87.20
C LYS A 37 41.85 45.13 85.77
N VAL A 38 42.93 44.62 85.18
CA VAL A 38 42.96 44.12 83.79
C VAL A 38 42.80 42.59 83.71
N ARG A 39 42.99 41.86 84.82
CA ARG A 39 42.91 40.39 84.93
C ARG A 39 41.63 39.80 84.33
N ALA A 40 40.47 40.38 84.63
CA ALA A 40 39.19 39.93 84.10
C ALA A 40 39.02 40.19 82.58
N TRP A 41 39.77 41.13 82.01
CA TRP A 41 39.85 41.34 80.56
C TRP A 41 40.83 40.33 79.93
N LEU A 42 42.00 40.10 80.53
CA LEU A 42 43.01 39.13 80.05
C LEU A 42 42.44 37.72 79.91
N ILE A 43 41.65 37.26 80.90
CA ILE A 43 40.98 35.95 80.85
C ILE A 43 40.03 35.87 79.65
N ARG A 44 39.17 36.87 79.45
CA ARG A 44 38.23 36.94 78.32
C ARG A 44 38.94 37.04 76.97
N ALA A 45 40.05 37.78 76.90
CA ALA A 45 40.88 37.90 75.70
C ALA A 45 41.57 36.56 75.35
N ARG A 46 42.08 35.82 76.35
CA ARG A 46 42.67 34.48 76.17
C ARG A 46 41.65 33.47 75.66
N TRP A 47 40.44 33.47 76.22
CA TRP A 47 39.32 32.65 75.71
C TRP A 47 38.94 33.01 74.27
N LYS A 48 38.75 34.29 73.94
CA LYS A 48 38.49 34.73 72.55
C LYS A 48 39.60 34.27 71.59
N LYS A 49 40.88 34.40 71.97
CA LYS A 49 42.00 33.92 71.15
C LYS A 49 41.93 32.40 70.87
N ALA A 50 41.58 31.60 71.87
CA ALA A 50 41.38 30.16 71.70
C ALA A 50 40.19 29.84 70.78
N MET A 51 39.05 30.51 70.97
CA MET A 51 37.85 30.35 70.14
C MET A 51 38.11 30.69 68.66
N TYR A 52 38.78 31.82 68.38
CA TYR A 52 39.14 32.20 67.01
C TYR A 52 40.18 31.26 66.39
N GLY A 53 41.10 30.69 67.19
CA GLY A 53 42.01 29.64 66.75
C GLY A 53 41.27 28.38 66.30
N ALA A 54 40.39 27.84 67.15
CA ALA A 54 39.56 26.68 66.81
C ALA A 54 38.66 26.93 65.59
N TRP A 55 38.03 28.11 65.48
CA TRP A 55 37.20 28.46 64.33
C TRP A 55 38.02 28.55 63.03
N SER A 56 39.26 29.02 63.10
CA SER A 56 40.18 29.08 61.96
C SER A 56 40.56 27.68 61.46
N VAL A 57 40.83 26.74 62.38
CA VAL A 57 41.07 25.32 62.03
C VAL A 57 39.83 24.69 61.38
N ILE A 58 38.62 24.96 61.90
CA ILE A 58 37.36 24.47 61.32
C ILE A 58 37.14 25.06 59.91
N LYS A 59 37.40 26.36 59.71
CA LYS A 59 37.34 27.00 58.38
C LYS A 59 38.33 26.36 57.40
N LEU A 60 39.57 26.09 57.83
CA LEU A 60 40.58 25.45 56.99
C LEU A 60 40.18 24.01 56.61
N LYS A 61 39.73 23.20 57.58
CA LYS A 61 39.19 21.84 57.34
C LYS A 61 38.07 21.87 56.29
N ASN A 62 37.09 22.76 56.45
CA ASN A 62 35.97 22.89 55.52
C ASN A 62 36.43 23.39 54.14
N LYS A 63 37.42 24.31 54.06
CA LYS A 63 37.96 24.79 52.78
C LYS A 63 38.77 23.72 52.04
N ILE A 64 39.49 22.87 52.75
CA ILE A 64 40.18 21.70 52.17
C ILE A 64 39.14 20.74 51.59
N ARG A 65 38.12 20.33 52.36
CA ARG A 65 37.06 19.43 51.88
C ARG A 65 36.35 19.99 50.63
N TYR A 66 35.98 21.27 50.65
CA TYR A 66 35.38 21.97 49.50
C TYR A 66 36.28 21.92 48.24
N ARG A 67 37.61 22.06 48.40
CA ARG A 67 38.55 21.95 47.27
C ARG A 67 38.60 20.52 46.73
N THR A 68 38.62 19.51 47.60
CA THR A 68 38.55 18.09 47.20
C THR A 68 37.26 17.81 46.40
N GLU A 69 36.11 18.28 46.89
CA GLU A 69 34.82 18.14 46.20
C GLU A 69 34.84 18.73 44.77
N GLN A 70 35.42 19.92 44.59
CA GLN A 70 35.52 20.54 43.26
C GLN A 70 36.54 19.83 42.36
N ILE A 71 37.67 19.36 42.92
CA ILE A 71 38.65 18.56 42.19
C ILE A 71 38.01 17.26 41.68
N THR A 72 37.21 16.58 42.49
CA THR A 72 36.50 15.35 42.07
C THR A 72 35.54 15.63 40.90
N LYS A 73 34.79 16.74 40.92
CA LYS A 73 33.93 17.15 39.78
C LYS A 73 34.74 17.38 38.50
N ILE A 74 35.85 18.12 38.59
CA ILE A 74 36.74 18.38 37.44
C ILE A 74 37.30 17.06 36.90
N GLN A 75 37.86 16.21 37.77
CA GLN A 75 38.39 14.91 37.37
C GLN A 75 37.32 14.02 36.70
N ALA A 76 36.09 13.99 37.21
CA ALA A 76 35.00 13.23 36.61
C ALA A 76 34.62 13.77 35.21
N ALA A 77 34.54 15.09 35.06
CA ALA A 77 34.29 15.73 33.78
C ALA A 77 35.40 15.43 32.75
N THR A 78 36.68 15.55 33.15
CA THR A 78 37.84 15.25 32.30
C THR A 78 37.90 13.77 31.91
N ARG A 79 37.74 12.84 32.86
CA ARG A 79 37.69 11.39 32.60
C ARG A 79 36.56 11.06 31.61
N GLY A 80 35.37 11.59 31.86
CA GLY A 80 34.21 11.41 30.97
C GLY A 80 34.41 11.99 29.57
N TYR A 81 35.06 13.16 29.44
CA TYR A 81 35.42 13.74 28.14
C TYR A 81 36.43 12.88 27.38
N LEU A 82 37.50 12.41 28.04
CA LEU A 82 38.53 11.58 27.42
C LEU A 82 37.95 10.25 26.91
N VAL A 83 37.12 9.57 27.72
CA VAL A 83 36.41 8.34 27.32
C VAL A 83 35.48 8.61 26.14
N ARG A 84 34.65 9.66 26.19
CA ARG A 84 33.79 10.03 25.05
C ARG A 84 34.60 10.34 23.79
N LYS A 85 35.70 11.09 23.89
CA LYS A 85 36.58 11.42 22.76
C LYS A 85 37.19 10.17 22.12
N LYS A 86 37.70 9.22 22.94
CA LYS A 86 38.31 7.97 22.46
C LYS A 86 37.30 7.05 21.78
N TYR A 87 36.11 6.85 22.37
CA TYR A 87 35.17 5.82 21.89
C TYR A 87 34.03 6.35 21.00
N SER A 88 33.84 7.67 20.86
CA SER A 88 32.76 8.27 20.04
C SER A 88 32.73 7.74 18.62
N LYS A 89 33.88 7.71 17.91
CA LYS A 89 33.96 7.20 16.53
C LYS A 89 33.51 5.74 16.43
N ARG A 90 34.05 4.86 17.29
CA ARG A 90 33.69 3.43 17.36
C ARG A 90 32.19 3.23 17.66
N ILE A 91 31.63 3.98 18.61
CA ILE A 91 30.19 3.92 18.95
C ILE A 91 29.32 4.42 17.79
N ALA A 92 29.73 5.48 17.09
CA ALA A 92 29.01 6.03 15.94
C ALA A 92 28.98 5.05 14.76
N ILE A 93 30.13 4.46 14.40
CA ILE A 93 30.17 3.46 13.31
C ILE A 93 29.49 2.14 13.74
N TYR A 94 29.59 1.72 15.01
CA TYR A 94 28.86 0.56 15.52
C TYR A 94 27.34 0.69 15.34
N ARG A 95 26.77 1.83 15.75
CA ARG A 95 25.34 2.12 15.57
C ARG A 95 24.94 2.11 14.09
N LYS A 96 25.77 2.67 13.21
CA LYS A 96 25.55 2.65 11.76
C LYS A 96 25.58 1.22 11.21
N SER A 97 26.57 0.41 11.55
CA SER A 97 26.67 -0.99 11.12
C SER A 97 25.50 -1.84 11.61
N CYS A 98 25.05 -1.66 12.86
CA CYS A 98 23.85 -2.35 13.35
C CYS A 98 22.57 -1.93 12.61
N SER A 99 22.42 -0.64 12.27
CA SER A 99 21.29 -0.15 11.46
C SER A 99 21.32 -0.74 10.03
N LEU A 100 22.51 -0.80 9.42
CA LEU A 100 22.70 -1.42 8.10
C LEU A 100 22.41 -2.94 8.13
N MET A 101 22.83 -3.64 9.19
CA MET A 101 22.51 -5.05 9.41
C MET A 101 20.98 -5.26 9.49
N GLY A 102 20.24 -4.31 10.06
CA GLY A 102 18.76 -4.32 10.07
C GLY A 102 18.11 -4.31 8.68
N ARG A 103 18.75 -3.69 7.67
CA ARG A 103 18.26 -3.71 6.27
C ARG A 103 18.36 -5.10 5.61
N THR A 104 19.01 -6.06 6.26
CA THR A 104 18.96 -7.47 5.84
C THR A 104 17.57 -8.07 5.99
N ASN A 105 16.72 -7.52 6.86
CA ASN A 105 15.32 -7.92 6.95
C ASN A 105 14.53 -7.46 5.72
N GLU A 106 14.74 -6.23 5.23
CA GLU A 106 14.16 -5.73 3.96
C GLU A 106 14.54 -6.65 2.79
N MET A 107 15.83 -7.03 2.68
CA MET A 107 16.29 -7.97 1.65
C MET A 107 15.61 -9.34 1.76
N ARG A 108 15.44 -9.87 2.98
CA ARG A 108 14.78 -11.15 3.25
C ARG A 108 13.28 -11.10 2.91
N GLU A 109 12.59 -10.03 3.28
CA GLU A 109 11.16 -9.78 3.00
C GLU A 109 10.87 -9.60 1.51
N ILE A 110 11.82 -9.12 0.72
CA ILE A 110 11.70 -9.12 -0.75
C ILE A 110 11.85 -10.55 -1.28
N VAL A 111 12.93 -11.25 -0.93
CA VAL A 111 13.21 -12.63 -1.40
C VAL A 111 12.08 -13.63 -1.07
N VAL A 112 11.40 -13.48 0.07
CA VAL A 112 10.23 -14.30 0.43
C VAL A 112 9.02 -14.07 -0.48
N ARG A 113 8.87 -12.89 -1.10
CA ARG A 113 7.78 -12.55 -2.03
C ARG A 113 8.05 -12.93 -3.49
N MET A 114 9.30 -13.20 -3.86
CA MET A 114 9.69 -13.58 -5.23
C MET A 114 9.26 -15.01 -5.60
N SER A 115 9.24 -15.31 -6.90
CA SER A 115 9.05 -16.66 -7.44
C SER A 115 10.12 -17.65 -6.91
N PRO A 116 9.88 -18.98 -6.92
CA PRO A 116 10.86 -19.95 -6.46
C PRO A 116 12.23 -19.85 -7.17
N GLU A 117 12.22 -19.64 -8.49
CA GLU A 117 13.43 -19.57 -9.32
C GLU A 117 14.25 -18.30 -9.06
N SER A 118 13.60 -17.14 -8.94
CA SER A 118 14.28 -15.89 -8.55
C SER A 118 14.75 -15.97 -7.10
N ARG A 119 13.96 -16.59 -6.21
CA ARG A 119 14.29 -16.76 -4.79
C ARG A 119 15.58 -17.55 -4.60
N GLU A 120 15.74 -18.69 -5.27
CA GLU A 120 16.97 -19.50 -5.16
C GLU A 120 18.22 -18.71 -5.56
N LYS A 121 18.17 -18.01 -6.71
CA LYS A 121 19.27 -17.18 -7.21
C LYS A 121 19.70 -16.10 -6.20
N TRP A 122 18.74 -15.43 -5.56
CA TRP A 122 19.03 -14.31 -4.64
C TRP A 122 19.28 -14.71 -3.19
N GLN A 123 18.78 -15.88 -2.74
CA GLN A 123 18.92 -16.38 -1.37
C GLN A 123 20.39 -16.39 -0.91
N THR A 124 21.29 -16.94 -1.73
CA THR A 124 22.73 -17.03 -1.43
C THR A 124 23.40 -15.66 -1.34
N ALA A 125 23.03 -14.71 -2.20
CA ALA A 125 23.55 -13.34 -2.18
C ALA A 125 23.12 -12.58 -0.90
N VAL A 126 21.86 -12.70 -0.49
CA VAL A 126 21.34 -12.09 0.75
C VAL A 126 21.96 -12.73 1.99
N GLN A 127 22.06 -14.07 2.06
CA GLN A 127 22.71 -14.76 3.17
C GLN A 127 24.20 -14.40 3.32
N THR A 128 24.92 -14.29 2.21
CA THR A 128 26.34 -13.89 2.22
C THR A 128 26.48 -12.45 2.73
N THR A 129 25.60 -11.54 2.28
CA THR A 129 25.59 -10.14 2.72
C THR A 129 25.20 -9.99 4.20
N SER A 130 24.33 -10.86 4.74
CA SER A 130 24.07 -10.96 6.19
C SER A 130 25.37 -11.23 6.96
N LYS A 131 26.09 -12.29 6.58
CA LYS A 131 27.35 -12.70 7.23
C LYS A 131 28.44 -11.62 7.13
N ASP A 132 28.55 -10.92 6.00
CA ASP A 132 29.46 -9.77 5.85
C ASP A 132 29.13 -8.64 6.85
N LEU A 133 27.83 -8.36 7.06
CA LEU A 133 27.37 -7.32 7.98
C LEU A 133 27.52 -7.73 9.45
N GLU A 134 27.29 -9.00 9.78
CA GLU A 134 27.54 -9.58 11.10
C GLU A 134 29.05 -9.53 11.45
N ALA A 135 29.93 -9.84 10.47
CA ALA A 135 31.38 -9.71 10.60
C ALA A 135 31.83 -8.23 10.72
N LEU A 136 31.18 -7.30 10.00
CA LEU A 136 31.41 -5.85 10.14
C LEU A 136 31.01 -5.35 11.54
N VAL A 137 29.84 -5.73 12.04
CA VAL A 137 29.38 -5.38 13.40
C VAL A 137 30.34 -5.95 14.46
N THR A 138 30.81 -7.19 14.26
CA THR A 138 31.76 -7.86 15.16
C THR A 138 33.14 -7.20 15.15
N SER A 139 33.72 -6.92 13.98
CA SER A 139 35.01 -6.23 13.87
C SER A 139 34.97 -4.82 14.48
N VAL A 140 33.89 -4.05 14.27
CA VAL A 140 33.68 -2.77 14.98
C VAL A 140 33.56 -2.96 16.50
N LYS A 141 32.88 -4.02 16.95
CA LYS A 141 32.72 -4.32 18.38
C LYS A 141 34.06 -4.56 19.08
N TYR A 142 35.08 -5.09 18.38
CA TYR A 142 36.40 -5.38 18.94
C TYR A 142 37.54 -4.45 18.47
N ALA A 143 37.28 -3.48 17.58
CA ALA A 143 38.29 -2.53 17.10
C ALA A 143 38.93 -1.70 18.24
N GLU A 144 40.24 -1.86 18.47
CA GLU A 144 40.96 -1.15 19.55
C GLU A 144 41.70 0.09 19.07
N MET A 145 42.29 0.04 17.87
CA MET A 145 43.09 1.14 17.32
C MET A 145 42.28 2.02 16.36
N GLU A 146 42.67 3.28 16.25
CA GLU A 146 42.06 4.25 15.32
C GLU A 146 42.15 3.75 13.86
N ALA A 147 43.22 3.01 13.51
CA ALA A 147 43.36 2.37 12.21
C ALA A 147 42.27 1.32 11.94
N ASP A 148 41.84 0.55 12.95
CA ASP A 148 40.78 -0.45 12.82
C ASP A 148 39.41 0.20 12.69
N ILE A 149 39.19 1.30 13.42
CA ILE A 149 37.99 2.13 13.25
C ILE A 149 37.92 2.67 11.81
N ASN A 150 39.03 3.21 11.27
CA ASN A 150 39.08 3.74 9.91
C ASN A 150 38.91 2.64 8.84
N ARG A 151 39.53 1.45 9.03
CA ARG A 151 39.29 0.26 8.20
C ARG A 151 37.82 -0.11 8.20
N ALA A 152 37.19 -0.19 9.38
CA ALA A 152 35.79 -0.56 9.52
C ALA A 152 34.82 0.49 8.96
N VAL A 153 35.17 1.78 8.97
CA VAL A 153 34.43 2.84 8.24
C VAL A 153 34.49 2.59 6.72
N SER A 154 35.66 2.27 6.16
CA SER A 154 35.78 1.93 4.73
C SER A 154 35.03 0.65 4.36
N CYS A 155 35.06 -0.38 5.23
CA CYS A 155 34.25 -1.58 5.06
C CYS A 155 32.75 -1.27 5.11
N TYR A 156 32.30 -0.47 6.08
CA TYR A 156 30.91 0.00 6.16
C TYR A 156 30.46 0.73 4.89
N GLU A 157 31.26 1.64 4.34
CA GLU A 157 30.91 2.35 3.10
C GLU A 157 30.77 1.41 1.90
N LYS A 158 31.62 0.36 1.82
CA LYS A 158 31.51 -0.70 0.81
C LYS A 158 30.26 -1.55 1.03
N SER A 159 29.97 -1.92 2.28
CA SER A 159 28.77 -2.67 2.66
C SER A 159 27.48 -1.89 2.37
N VAL A 160 27.44 -0.58 2.61
CA VAL A 160 26.29 0.28 2.23
C VAL A 160 26.04 0.17 0.74
N ARG A 161 27.05 0.43 -0.10
CA ARG A 161 26.91 0.35 -1.58
C ARG A 161 26.51 -1.05 -2.06
N LYS A 162 27.02 -2.11 -1.42
CA LYS A 162 26.63 -3.50 -1.71
C LYS A 162 25.15 -3.76 -1.36
N VAL A 163 24.71 -3.35 -0.18
CA VAL A 163 23.32 -3.51 0.29
C VAL A 163 22.34 -2.68 -0.56
N ASP A 164 22.66 -1.42 -0.85
CA ASP A 164 21.84 -0.55 -1.70
C ASP A 164 21.68 -1.12 -3.11
N LYS A 165 22.77 -1.63 -3.71
CA LYS A 165 22.69 -2.31 -5.01
C LYS A 165 21.83 -3.58 -4.94
N ILE A 166 22.05 -4.46 -3.95
CA ILE A 166 21.27 -5.70 -3.84
C ILE A 166 19.78 -5.39 -3.62
N ILE A 167 19.43 -4.37 -2.83
CA ILE A 167 18.04 -3.96 -2.64
C ILE A 167 17.42 -3.38 -3.92
N ALA A 168 18.18 -2.65 -4.74
CA ALA A 168 17.72 -2.18 -6.04
C ALA A 168 17.51 -3.33 -7.03
N ASP A 169 18.50 -4.22 -7.18
CA ASP A 169 18.44 -5.39 -8.05
C ASP A 169 17.29 -6.34 -7.66
N LEU A 170 17.09 -6.57 -6.35
CA LEU A 170 15.97 -7.34 -5.79
C LEU A 170 14.61 -6.72 -6.11
N LYS A 171 14.46 -5.39 -5.97
CA LYS A 171 13.20 -4.69 -6.27
C LYS A 171 12.90 -4.70 -7.77
N GLN A 172 13.91 -4.57 -8.62
CA GLN A 172 13.74 -4.71 -10.06
C GLN A 172 13.34 -6.14 -10.44
N GLN A 173 13.97 -7.16 -9.84
CA GLN A 173 13.62 -8.55 -10.14
C GLN A 173 12.25 -8.95 -9.59
N LEU A 174 11.82 -8.44 -8.42
CA LEU A 174 10.45 -8.64 -7.93
C LEU A 174 9.44 -8.06 -8.94
N LYS A 175 9.68 -6.86 -9.47
CA LYS A 175 8.83 -6.27 -10.52
C LYS A 175 8.84 -7.10 -11.82
N ASN A 176 9.96 -7.70 -12.17
CA ASN A 176 10.05 -8.59 -13.34
C ASN A 176 9.20 -9.86 -13.12
N ASP A 177 9.32 -10.50 -11.96
CA ASP A 177 8.50 -11.65 -11.54
C ASP A 177 7.00 -11.30 -11.56
N GLU A 178 6.62 -10.13 -11.04
CA GLU A 178 5.24 -9.62 -11.03
C GLU A 178 4.67 -9.42 -12.45
N MET A 179 5.43 -8.78 -13.36
CA MET A 179 4.98 -8.59 -14.75
C MET A 179 4.91 -9.91 -15.54
N LEU A 180 5.80 -10.87 -15.26
CA LEU A 180 5.73 -12.21 -15.85
C LEU A 180 4.47 -12.95 -15.39
N ALA A 181 4.12 -12.88 -14.11
CA ALA A 181 2.90 -13.46 -13.58
C ALA A 181 1.64 -12.78 -14.16
N GLU A 182 1.65 -11.46 -14.38
CA GLU A 182 0.55 -10.75 -15.03
C GLU A 182 0.41 -11.12 -16.52
N LEU A 183 1.52 -11.29 -17.24
CA LEU A 183 1.53 -11.78 -18.62
C LEU A 183 1.02 -13.23 -18.74
N GLU A 184 1.43 -14.11 -17.82
CA GLU A 184 0.87 -15.47 -17.74
C GLU A 184 -0.62 -15.47 -17.44
N ARG A 185 -1.07 -14.62 -16.51
CA ARG A 185 -2.50 -14.46 -16.23
C ARG A 185 -3.28 -14.02 -17.46
N LYS A 186 -2.82 -12.99 -18.17
CA LYS A 186 -3.47 -12.53 -19.40
C LYS A 186 -3.50 -13.61 -20.48
N ARG A 187 -2.41 -14.37 -20.68
CA ARG A 187 -2.41 -15.53 -21.58
C ARG A 187 -3.45 -16.57 -21.18
N LYS A 188 -3.53 -16.95 -19.90
CA LYS A 188 -4.52 -17.92 -19.39
C LYS A 188 -5.96 -17.39 -19.53
N GLU A 189 -6.19 -16.11 -19.26
CA GLU A 189 -7.49 -15.43 -19.43
C GLU A 189 -7.90 -15.29 -20.91
N ASP A 190 -6.95 -15.09 -21.83
CA ASP A 190 -7.20 -15.07 -23.28
C ASP A 190 -7.36 -16.49 -23.88
N GLU A 191 -6.58 -17.48 -23.44
CA GLU A 191 -6.77 -18.90 -23.80
C GLU A 191 -8.13 -19.43 -23.30
N GLU A 192 -8.56 -19.06 -22.09
CA GLU A 192 -9.88 -19.43 -21.57
C GLU A 192 -11.00 -18.72 -22.34
N ARG A 193 -10.82 -17.44 -22.69
CA ARG A 193 -11.73 -16.68 -23.55
C ARG A 193 -11.82 -17.24 -24.97
N GLU A 194 -10.71 -17.71 -25.55
CA GLU A 194 -10.70 -18.40 -26.83
C GLU A 194 -11.40 -19.76 -26.74
N ARG A 195 -11.11 -20.57 -25.71
CA ARG A 195 -11.84 -21.83 -25.45
C ARG A 195 -13.33 -21.62 -25.24
N LEU A 196 -13.74 -20.51 -24.63
CA LEU A 196 -15.15 -20.16 -24.47
C LEU A 196 -15.78 -19.81 -25.83
N ARG A 197 -15.11 -18.97 -26.65
CA ARG A 197 -15.53 -18.67 -28.03
C ARG A 197 -15.65 -19.93 -28.89
N LEU A 198 -14.67 -20.83 -28.84
CA LEU A 198 -14.65 -22.08 -29.61
C LEU A 198 -15.68 -23.12 -29.12
N LYS A 199 -16.18 -22.98 -27.88
CA LYS A 199 -17.34 -23.72 -27.36
C LYS A 199 -18.65 -23.09 -27.78
N GLU A 200 -18.77 -21.75 -27.70
CA GLU A 200 -19.93 -21.02 -28.22
C GLU A 200 -20.11 -21.24 -29.73
N GLU A 201 -19.03 -21.24 -30.50
CA GLU A 201 -19.05 -21.42 -31.95
C GLU A 201 -19.51 -22.84 -32.31
N ARG A 202 -18.94 -23.87 -31.66
CA ARG A 202 -19.44 -25.25 -31.82
C ARG A 202 -20.88 -25.41 -31.35
N SER A 203 -21.29 -24.80 -30.24
CA SER A 203 -22.69 -24.81 -29.78
C SER A 203 -23.63 -24.18 -30.82
N LYS A 204 -23.21 -23.06 -31.45
CA LYS A 204 -23.95 -22.39 -32.53
C LYS A 204 -23.92 -23.19 -33.84
N GLU A 205 -22.92 -24.02 -34.09
CA GLU A 205 -22.89 -24.98 -35.21
C GLU A 205 -23.79 -26.19 -34.94
N GLU A 206 -23.78 -26.72 -33.72
CA GLU A 206 -24.66 -27.80 -33.25
C GLU A 206 -26.13 -27.34 -33.28
N GLU A 207 -26.46 -26.13 -32.80
CA GLU A 207 -27.79 -25.52 -32.99
C GLU A 207 -28.18 -25.42 -34.47
N LYS A 208 -27.28 -24.96 -35.35
CA LYS A 208 -27.56 -24.89 -36.80
C LYS A 208 -27.77 -26.27 -37.42
N GLN A 209 -27.05 -27.31 -36.97
CA GLN A 209 -27.24 -28.67 -37.43
C GLN A 209 -28.55 -29.29 -36.91
N VAL A 210 -28.87 -29.10 -35.63
CA VAL A 210 -30.15 -29.53 -35.04
C VAL A 210 -31.31 -28.84 -35.71
N LYS A 211 -31.22 -27.51 -35.91
CA LYS A 211 -32.25 -26.73 -36.61
C LYS A 211 -32.44 -27.20 -38.06
N ARG A 212 -31.36 -27.44 -38.81
CA ARG A 212 -31.47 -28.04 -40.17
C ARG A 212 -32.11 -29.42 -40.16
N ARG A 213 -31.80 -30.29 -39.19
CA ARG A 213 -32.45 -31.60 -39.05
C ARG A 213 -33.94 -31.48 -38.72
N MET A 214 -34.33 -30.53 -37.86
CA MET A 214 -35.73 -30.24 -37.55
C MET A 214 -36.48 -29.65 -38.76
N GLU A 215 -35.83 -28.78 -39.53
CA GLU A 215 -36.38 -28.21 -40.77
C GLU A 215 -36.54 -29.30 -41.85
N GLU A 216 -35.53 -30.15 -42.08
CA GLU A 216 -35.63 -31.32 -42.97
C GLU A 216 -36.71 -32.30 -42.52
N GLN A 217 -36.86 -32.55 -41.22
CA GLN A 217 -37.86 -33.48 -40.71
C GLN A 217 -39.28 -32.91 -40.87
N SER A 218 -39.49 -31.63 -40.53
CA SER A 218 -40.76 -30.95 -40.75
C SER A 218 -41.11 -30.83 -42.24
N GLU A 219 -40.13 -30.70 -43.12
CA GLU A 219 -40.36 -30.73 -44.57
C GLU A 219 -40.75 -32.13 -45.06
N ARG A 220 -40.13 -33.20 -44.53
CA ARG A 220 -40.52 -34.59 -44.81
C ARG A 220 -41.95 -34.88 -44.32
N GLU A 221 -42.30 -34.43 -43.12
CA GLU A 221 -43.65 -34.56 -42.55
C GLU A 221 -44.68 -33.77 -43.39
N ARG A 222 -44.36 -32.55 -43.84
CA ARG A 222 -45.18 -31.79 -44.80
C ARG A 222 -45.38 -32.53 -46.12
N ARG A 223 -44.31 -33.04 -46.74
CA ARG A 223 -44.39 -33.79 -48.01
C ARG A 223 -45.17 -35.10 -47.87
N GLN A 224 -45.11 -35.76 -46.70
CA GLN A 224 -45.93 -36.94 -46.40
C GLN A 224 -47.41 -36.56 -46.22
N PHE A 225 -47.72 -35.46 -45.53
CA PHE A 225 -49.09 -34.96 -45.39
C PHE A 225 -49.69 -34.56 -46.74
N GLU A 226 -48.94 -33.81 -47.56
CA GLU A 226 -49.31 -33.39 -48.91
C GLU A 226 -49.53 -34.60 -49.84
N ALA A 227 -48.63 -35.59 -49.83
CA ALA A 227 -48.81 -36.83 -50.58
C ALA A 227 -50.06 -37.62 -50.12
N SER A 228 -50.33 -37.68 -48.81
CA SER A 228 -51.52 -38.35 -48.27
C SER A 228 -52.83 -37.65 -48.67
N LEU A 229 -52.80 -36.32 -48.80
CA LEU A 229 -53.95 -35.53 -49.25
C LEU A 229 -54.21 -35.74 -50.75
N ILE A 230 -53.16 -35.77 -51.58
CA ILE A 230 -53.23 -36.06 -53.01
C ILE A 230 -53.74 -37.49 -53.27
N GLU A 231 -53.36 -38.47 -52.45
CA GLU A 231 -53.91 -39.83 -52.56
C GLU A 231 -55.36 -39.93 -52.07
N ALA A 232 -55.76 -39.15 -51.07
CA ALA A 232 -57.15 -39.04 -50.64
C ALA A 232 -58.04 -38.39 -51.73
N GLU A 233 -57.59 -37.31 -52.38
CA GLU A 233 -58.25 -36.71 -53.54
C GLU A 233 -58.36 -37.71 -54.69
N ARG A 234 -57.30 -38.45 -55.03
CA ARG A 234 -57.35 -39.50 -56.06
C ARG A 234 -58.36 -40.60 -55.73
N LYS A 235 -58.51 -40.98 -54.46
CA LYS A 235 -59.52 -41.96 -54.03
C LYS A 235 -60.94 -41.41 -54.15
N GLN A 236 -61.19 -40.15 -53.77
CA GLN A 236 -62.49 -39.51 -54.01
C GLN A 236 -62.81 -39.36 -55.50
N GLN A 237 -61.84 -38.95 -56.33
CA GLN A 237 -62.01 -38.84 -57.78
C GLN A 237 -62.25 -40.22 -58.45
N ALA A 238 -61.68 -41.30 -57.92
CA ALA A 238 -61.98 -42.65 -58.38
C ALA A 238 -63.41 -43.10 -57.97
N GLU A 239 -63.86 -42.74 -56.77
CA GLU A 239 -65.21 -43.08 -56.28
C GLU A 239 -66.31 -42.31 -57.03
N THR A 240 -66.10 -41.02 -57.35
CA THR A 240 -67.02 -40.25 -58.21
C THR A 240 -67.03 -40.79 -59.64
N ALA A 241 -65.86 -41.03 -60.25
CA ALA A 241 -65.78 -41.62 -61.59
C ALA A 241 -66.39 -43.04 -61.68
N MET A 242 -66.42 -43.79 -60.58
CA MET A 242 -67.12 -45.08 -60.50
C MET A 242 -68.64 -44.91 -60.39
N ARG A 243 -69.12 -43.91 -59.64
CA ARG A 243 -70.54 -43.52 -59.58
C ARG A 243 -71.07 -43.04 -60.93
N ASP A 244 -70.32 -42.21 -61.65
CA ASP A 244 -70.77 -41.65 -62.92
C ASP A 244 -70.77 -42.69 -64.06
N LYS A 245 -69.82 -43.63 -64.08
CA LYS A 245 -69.87 -44.79 -64.99
C LYS A 245 -71.08 -45.70 -64.74
N LEU A 246 -71.53 -45.80 -63.49
CA LEU A 246 -72.76 -46.54 -63.15
C LEU A 246 -74.02 -45.80 -63.64
N ARG A 247 -73.95 -44.47 -63.81
CA ARG A 247 -75.00 -43.63 -64.41
C ARG A 247 -75.02 -43.75 -65.93
N GLU A 248 -73.88 -43.59 -66.61
CA GLU A 248 -73.78 -43.74 -68.07
C GLU A 248 -74.28 -45.12 -68.55
N ALA A 249 -74.01 -46.17 -67.78
CA ALA A 249 -74.48 -47.53 -68.05
C ALA A 249 -76.02 -47.66 -68.00
N ALA A 250 -76.71 -46.84 -67.19
CA ALA A 250 -78.17 -46.83 -67.08
C ALA A 250 -78.84 -45.98 -68.16
N GLU A 251 -78.22 -44.87 -68.59
CA GLU A 251 -78.77 -44.03 -69.68
C GLU A 251 -78.67 -44.72 -71.04
N LYS A 252 -77.65 -45.56 -71.27
CA LYS A 252 -77.48 -46.33 -72.52
C LYS A 252 -78.53 -47.41 -72.80
N GLN A 253 -79.49 -47.67 -71.91
CA GLN A 253 -80.66 -48.52 -72.18
C GLN A 253 -81.97 -47.74 -72.34
N ARG A 254 -81.95 -46.39 -72.32
CA ARG A 254 -83.15 -45.54 -72.39
C ARG A 254 -83.16 -44.59 -73.60
N LEU A 255 -82.25 -44.78 -74.55
CA LEU A 255 -81.98 -43.83 -75.65
C LEU A 255 -82.08 -44.45 -77.06
N ASP A 256 -82.54 -45.71 -77.18
CA ASP A 256 -82.92 -46.34 -78.46
C ASP A 256 -84.44 -46.26 -78.75
N GLU A 257 -85.25 -45.73 -77.82
CA GLU A 257 -86.68 -45.50 -78.03
C GLU A 257 -87.02 -44.00 -78.17
N THR A 258 -87.95 -43.69 -79.08
CA THR A 258 -88.55 -42.36 -79.33
C THR A 258 -87.62 -41.22 -79.82
N ILE A 259 -87.17 -41.33 -81.07
CA ILE A 259 -86.82 -40.14 -81.88
C ILE A 259 -88.13 -39.39 -82.25
N ALA A 260 -88.54 -38.39 -81.47
CA ALA A 260 -89.71 -37.54 -81.78
C ALA A 260 -89.66 -36.15 -81.14
N GLY A 261 -89.97 -35.08 -81.90
CA GLY A 261 -90.07 -33.68 -81.42
C GLY A 261 -88.72 -33.03 -81.08
N ARG A 262 -87.97 -32.36 -81.98
CA ARG A 262 -88.34 -31.43 -83.05
C ARG A 262 -88.98 -30.11 -82.54
N ILE A 263 -88.24 -29.01 -82.76
CA ILE A 263 -88.69 -27.59 -82.80
C ILE A 263 -89.02 -26.92 -81.45
N ALA A 264 -88.02 -26.19 -80.91
CA ALA A 264 -88.19 -24.79 -80.49
C ALA A 264 -86.82 -24.07 -80.45
N ASN A 265 -86.81 -22.78 -80.80
CA ASN A 265 -85.67 -21.85 -80.60
C ASN A 265 -85.53 -21.57 -79.08
N ASN A 266 -84.52 -20.92 -78.49
CA ASN A 266 -83.47 -19.95 -78.90
C ASN A 266 -82.51 -19.82 -77.66
N ASP A 267 -81.39 -19.07 -77.55
CA ASP A 267 -80.54 -18.29 -78.46
C ASP A 267 -79.12 -18.10 -77.82
N LYS A 268 -78.19 -17.44 -78.55
CA LYS A 268 -77.07 -16.52 -78.15
C LYS A 268 -76.74 -16.29 -76.64
N ASN A 269 -75.50 -15.98 -76.21
CA ASN A 269 -74.30 -15.49 -76.94
C ASN A 269 -72.98 -15.56 -76.13
N ALA A 270 -71.84 -15.33 -76.82
CA ALA A 270 -70.61 -14.58 -76.45
C ALA A 270 -69.88 -14.83 -75.08
N LEU A 271 -68.54 -14.87 -74.95
CA LEU A 271 -67.41 -14.05 -75.48
C LEU A 271 -67.35 -12.58 -74.96
N VAL A 272 -66.22 -11.93 -74.68
CA VAL A 272 -64.84 -12.34 -74.28
C VAL A 272 -64.03 -11.10 -73.83
N ASP A 273 -62.92 -11.30 -73.09
CA ASP A 273 -61.70 -10.44 -73.00
C ASP A 273 -61.59 -9.13 -72.16
N SER A 274 -60.32 -8.88 -71.80
CA SER A 274 -59.53 -7.63 -71.72
C SER A 274 -59.89 -6.40 -70.83
N ALA A 275 -59.18 -6.33 -69.69
CA ALA A 275 -57.94 -5.52 -69.47
C ALA A 275 -57.91 -3.95 -69.38
N ILE A 276 -57.02 -3.50 -68.48
CA ILE A 276 -56.13 -2.29 -68.50
C ILE A 276 -56.57 -0.92 -67.89
N ALA A 277 -55.65 -0.39 -67.04
CA ALA A 277 -55.36 1.01 -66.62
C ALA A 277 -56.35 1.84 -65.75
N GLY A 278 -55.79 2.78 -64.94
CA GLY A 278 -56.52 4.05 -64.73
C GLY A 278 -56.32 5.02 -63.54
N SER A 279 -55.22 5.05 -62.75
CA SER A 279 -54.70 6.25 -62.00
C SER A 279 -55.59 7.20 -61.12
N SER A 280 -55.03 7.63 -59.96
CA SER A 280 -55.24 8.94 -59.26
C SER A 280 -56.62 9.33 -58.66
N SER A 281 -56.74 10.20 -57.63
CA SER A 281 -55.83 10.72 -56.56
C SER A 281 -56.58 11.54 -55.48
N MET A 282 -55.94 11.80 -54.32
CA MET A 282 -56.29 12.78 -53.24
C MET A 282 -57.60 12.51 -52.44
N SER A 283 -57.64 12.41 -51.09
CA SER A 283 -57.27 13.30 -49.95
C SER A 283 -58.35 14.35 -49.60
N SER A 284 -58.52 14.85 -48.36
CA SER A 284 -57.86 14.63 -47.05
C SER A 284 -58.91 14.87 -45.93
N SER A 285 -58.68 14.86 -44.61
CA SER A 285 -57.53 14.78 -43.69
C SER A 285 -58.04 14.09 -42.37
N ILE A 286 -57.53 14.19 -41.12
CA ILE A 286 -56.51 14.99 -40.43
C ILE A 286 -55.92 14.21 -39.21
N SER A 287 -54.93 14.76 -38.49
CA SER A 287 -53.94 13.97 -37.73
C SER A 287 -53.61 14.50 -36.33
N SER A 288 -53.16 13.63 -35.41
CA SER A 288 -52.40 14.00 -34.19
C SER A 288 -51.16 13.09 -33.99
N ASN A 289 -50.10 13.64 -33.36
CA ASN A 289 -48.72 13.11 -33.34
C ASN A 289 -48.36 12.37 -32.02
N GLY A 290 -47.23 11.66 -31.85
CA GLY A 290 -46.18 11.23 -32.81
C GLY A 290 -44.73 11.19 -32.25
N LYS A 291 -43.79 10.68 -33.07
CA LYS A 291 -42.30 10.75 -33.02
C LYS A 291 -41.47 10.01 -31.94
N LYS A 292 -40.19 9.76 -32.31
CA LYS A 292 -39.10 9.10 -31.55
C LYS A 292 -38.26 10.11 -30.75
N TYR A 293 -37.44 9.62 -29.81
CA TYR A 293 -36.42 10.38 -29.08
C TYR A 293 -35.00 10.20 -29.65
N ASP A 294 -34.14 11.19 -29.39
CA ASP A 294 -32.68 11.18 -29.58
C ASP A 294 -32.02 11.48 -28.21
N LEU A 295 -30.84 10.92 -27.95
CA LEU A 295 -30.20 10.85 -26.63
C LEU A 295 -28.90 11.67 -26.52
N ALA A 296 -28.49 12.37 -27.58
CA ALA A 296 -27.20 13.09 -27.65
C ALA A 296 -26.95 14.19 -26.58
N SER A 297 -27.97 14.56 -25.79
CA SER A 297 -27.92 15.64 -24.79
C SER A 297 -27.90 15.17 -23.32
N TRP A 298 -27.95 13.86 -23.05
CA TRP A 298 -28.21 13.33 -21.71
C TRP A 298 -26.98 13.34 -20.79
N LYS A 299 -27.17 13.75 -19.53
CA LYS A 299 -26.12 13.66 -18.49
C LYS A 299 -26.09 12.28 -17.85
N TYR A 300 -24.89 11.86 -17.41
CA TYR A 300 -24.65 10.56 -16.78
C TYR A 300 -25.57 10.25 -15.58
N SER A 301 -25.96 11.26 -14.80
CA SER A 301 -26.94 11.12 -13.71
C SER A 301 -28.34 10.76 -14.21
N GLN A 302 -28.80 11.36 -15.30
CA GLN A 302 -30.14 11.12 -15.86
C GLN A 302 -30.24 9.75 -16.53
N LEU A 303 -29.14 9.28 -17.16
CA LEU A 303 -29.04 7.91 -17.67
C LEU A 303 -29.09 6.87 -16.54
N ARG A 304 -28.48 7.16 -15.39
CA ARG A 304 -28.47 6.26 -14.22
C ARG A 304 -29.86 6.06 -13.63
N ASP A 305 -30.64 7.13 -13.47
CA ASP A 305 -31.98 7.04 -12.89
C ASP A 305 -33.00 6.38 -13.84
N ALA A 306 -32.82 6.57 -15.15
CA ALA A 306 -33.62 5.86 -16.16
C ALA A 306 -33.38 4.34 -16.14
N ILE A 307 -32.11 3.91 -16.06
CA ILE A 307 -31.75 2.48 -16.00
C ILE A 307 -32.24 1.82 -14.69
N ASN A 308 -32.24 2.55 -13.58
CA ASN A 308 -32.67 2.02 -12.28
C ASN A 308 -34.20 1.94 -12.08
N SER A 309 -35.01 2.51 -12.99
CA SER A 309 -36.47 2.58 -12.86
C SER A 309 -37.25 1.65 -13.81
N SER A 310 -36.63 1.17 -14.90
CA SER A 310 -37.22 0.16 -15.79
C SER A 310 -36.80 -1.26 -15.40
N THR A 311 -37.69 -1.92 -14.66
CA THR A 311 -37.78 -3.36 -14.32
C THR A 311 -37.06 -4.38 -15.21
N GLY A 312 -36.48 -5.41 -14.59
CA GLY A 312 -35.85 -6.56 -15.28
C GLY A 312 -36.82 -7.65 -15.75
N ILE A 313 -36.23 -8.79 -16.18
CA ILE A 313 -36.81 -9.88 -16.99
C ILE A 313 -37.03 -9.38 -18.45
N PHE A 314 -36.09 -9.62 -19.37
CA PHE A 314 -35.88 -10.88 -20.14
C PHE A 314 -37.07 -11.25 -21.04
#